data_AF-A0A1J5KK42-F1
#
_entry.id   AF-A0A1J5KK42-F1
#
_cell.length_a   1.000
_cell.length_b   1.000
_cell.length_c   1.000
_cell.angle_alpha   90.00
_cell.angle_beta   90.00
_cell.angle_gamma   90.00
#
_symmetry.space_group_name_H-M   'P 1'
#
loop_
_entity.id
_entity.type
_entity.pdbx_description
1 polymer ?
#
loop_
_entity_poly.entity_id
_entity_poly.type
_entity_poly.pdbx_seq_one_letter_code
_entity_poly.pdbx_strand_id
1 'polypeptide(L)'
;MKKNGDFKTIHNNVQKEALVNEIKGNLFEYLVAHCVAREKNVEAKFLERFSGGMKDMFSRYESWLRENDRDLIHKLPLLAQAMATKLCEKIPQDISEVLVIGKMSGGFHNDLYKEADILLLTDKEVPISLKLCKKNAFVNTKSGGAKSFIGKYFESFEDAALLQETYSNIIDDGFQKMGEELYALHDLEFCGRFDSLWEGPDLPGELNDVEKEILHKFYRSLNYHLYNILKDLHSKDKVTFVKSLMPIIGQGDHRVIQAICFHKDIVKNGNKSRYESDKVLVKSFEEYCSNIEFLEFNELISSFEIKMGEDILQIRIKPMNKFTTASYKINCSMRYGE
;
A
#
# COMPACT_ATOMS: atom_id res chain seq x y z
N MET A 1 -9.79 32.40 -5.65
CA MET A 1 -9.06 31.46 -6.53
C MET A 1 -7.80 31.00 -5.81
N LYS A 2 -7.73 29.74 -5.37
CA LYS A 2 -6.49 29.16 -4.81
C LYS A 2 -5.54 28.84 -5.96
N LYS A 3 -4.31 29.34 -5.92
CA LYS A 3 -3.23 28.91 -6.81
C LYS A 3 -2.91 27.45 -6.49
N ASN A 4 -3.36 26.53 -7.32
CA ASN A 4 -2.86 25.16 -7.35
C ASN A 4 -1.51 25.21 -8.06
N GLY A 5 -0.37 25.09 -7.36
CA GLY A 5 0.88 24.93 -8.10
C GLY A 5 2.20 25.02 -7.36
N ASP A 6 2.26 25.60 -6.16
CA ASP A 6 3.50 25.56 -5.38
C ASP A 6 3.55 24.25 -4.59
N PHE A 7 4.67 23.52 -4.70
CA PHE A 7 4.99 22.45 -3.77
C PHE A 7 4.79 23.02 -2.37
N LYS A 8 3.85 22.45 -1.60
CA LYS A 8 3.60 22.87 -0.21
C LYS A 8 4.95 22.98 0.47
N THR A 9 5.21 24.10 1.14
CA THR A 9 6.45 24.36 1.85
C THR A 9 6.84 23.11 2.63
N ILE A 10 7.99 22.53 2.31
CA ILE A 10 8.45 21.29 2.95
C ILE A 10 9.00 21.68 4.31
N HIS A 11 8.30 21.29 5.38
CA HIS A 11 8.65 21.65 6.74
C HIS A 11 9.46 20.56 7.47
N ASN A 12 9.46 19.33 6.96
CA ASN A 12 10.21 18.22 7.57
C ASN A 12 10.59 17.10 6.58
N ASN A 13 11.46 16.19 7.04
CA ASN A 13 11.95 15.05 6.25
C ASN A 13 10.84 14.09 5.83
N VAL A 14 9.77 13.92 6.62
CA VAL A 14 8.63 13.04 6.31
C VAL A 14 7.86 13.57 5.10
N GLN A 15 7.61 14.88 5.07
CA GLN A 15 6.98 15.55 3.92
C GLN A 15 7.85 15.46 2.67
N LYS A 16 9.18 15.60 2.83
CA LYS A 16 10.12 15.41 1.71
C LYS A 16 10.05 13.98 1.17
N GLU A 17 10.09 12.97 2.03
CA GLU A 17 10.01 11.57 1.62
C GLU A 17 8.67 11.22 0.96
N ALA A 18 7.56 11.73 1.50
CA ALA A 18 6.24 11.58 0.90
C ALA A 18 6.20 12.17 -0.51
N LEU A 19 6.74 13.38 -0.70
CA LEU A 19 6.82 14.02 -2.01
C LEU A 19 7.73 13.25 -2.99
N VAL A 20 8.89 12.77 -2.53
CA VAL A 20 9.77 11.91 -3.35
C VAL A 20 9.03 10.66 -3.82
N ASN A 21 8.26 10.01 -2.94
CA ASN A 21 7.51 8.81 -3.29
C ASN A 21 6.37 9.11 -4.27
N GLU A 22 5.67 10.23 -4.13
CA GLU A 22 4.65 10.69 -5.08
C GLU A 22 5.27 10.94 -6.47
N ILE A 23 6.32 11.76 -6.54
CA ILE A 23 7.02 12.08 -7.79
C ILE A 23 7.54 10.80 -8.46
N LYS A 24 8.19 9.94 -7.68
CA LYS A 24 8.75 8.66 -8.13
C LYS A 24 7.68 7.76 -8.74
N GLY A 25 6.53 7.60 -8.08
CA GLY A 25 5.43 6.78 -8.59
C GLY A 25 4.88 7.31 -9.91
N ASN A 26 4.47 8.59 -9.92
CA ASN A 26 3.84 9.22 -11.07
C ASN A 26 4.74 9.24 -12.32
N LEU A 27 6.03 9.58 -12.14
CA LEU A 27 6.98 9.56 -13.25
C LEU A 27 7.27 8.13 -13.71
N PHE A 28 7.35 7.16 -12.80
CA PHE A 28 7.56 5.76 -13.16
C PHE A 28 6.40 5.21 -13.99
N GLU A 29 5.16 5.46 -13.57
CA GLU A 29 3.94 5.06 -14.30
C GLU A 29 3.95 5.60 -15.73
N TYR A 30 4.22 6.90 -15.89
CA TYR A 30 4.33 7.51 -17.21
C TYR A 30 5.45 6.92 -18.05
N LEU A 31 6.66 6.78 -17.48
CA LEU A 31 7.82 6.27 -18.22
C LEU A 31 7.63 4.83 -18.67
N VAL A 32 6.99 3.98 -17.84
CA VAL A 32 6.65 2.60 -18.24
C VAL A 32 5.63 2.63 -19.37
N ALA A 33 4.55 3.42 -19.25
CA ALA A 33 3.54 3.55 -20.29
C ALA A 33 4.14 4.01 -21.62
N HIS A 34 5.02 5.00 -21.57
CA HIS A 34 5.73 5.53 -22.73
C HIS A 34 6.65 4.46 -23.38
N CYS A 35 7.41 3.72 -22.56
CA CYS A 35 8.26 2.64 -23.06
C CYS A 35 7.44 1.51 -23.71
N VAL A 36 6.32 1.11 -23.11
CA VAL A 36 5.40 0.12 -23.68
C VAL A 36 4.81 0.63 -25.01
N ALA A 37 4.35 1.88 -25.04
CA ALA A 37 3.79 2.47 -26.27
C ALA A 37 4.83 2.49 -27.41
N ARG A 38 6.09 2.77 -27.10
CA ARG A 38 7.19 2.72 -28.06
C ARG A 38 7.47 1.29 -28.54
N GLU A 39 7.58 0.32 -27.63
CA GLU A 39 7.80 -1.09 -28.00
C GLU A 39 6.66 -1.67 -28.84
N LYS A 40 5.43 -1.16 -28.67
CA LYS A 40 4.23 -1.59 -29.40
C LYS A 40 3.88 -0.71 -30.60
N ASN A 41 4.76 0.23 -30.98
CA ASN A 41 4.59 1.14 -32.12
C ASN A 41 3.31 2.02 -32.07
N VAL A 42 2.86 2.38 -30.87
CA VAL A 42 1.70 3.28 -30.63
C VAL A 42 2.09 4.59 -29.92
N GLU A 43 3.38 4.93 -29.92
CA GLU A 43 3.93 6.11 -29.24
C GLU A 43 3.29 7.43 -29.71
N ALA A 44 3.05 7.60 -31.01
CA ALA A 44 2.44 8.82 -31.53
C ALA A 44 1.08 9.11 -30.87
N LYS A 45 0.22 8.09 -30.80
CA LYS A 45 -1.10 8.16 -30.16
C LYS A 45 -0.98 8.41 -28.65
N PHE A 46 0.00 7.78 -28.00
CA PHE A 46 0.29 8.04 -26.58
C PHE A 46 0.67 9.51 -26.32
N LEU A 47 1.54 10.09 -27.15
CA LEU A 47 2.01 11.48 -26.99
C LEU A 47 0.93 12.53 -27.34
N GLU A 48 0.02 12.22 -28.26
CA GLU A 48 -1.14 13.09 -28.57
C GLU A 48 -2.05 13.29 -27.35
N ARG A 49 -2.21 12.25 -26.52
CA ARG A 49 -2.98 12.32 -25.26
C ARG A 49 -2.25 13.09 -24.16
N PHE A 50 -0.93 13.25 -24.29
CA PHE A 50 -0.10 13.94 -23.30
C PHE A 50 -0.16 15.47 -23.53
N SER A 51 -1.13 16.13 -22.90
CA SER A 51 -1.41 17.57 -23.10
C SER A 51 -1.32 18.42 -21.81
N GLY A 52 -1.03 19.71 -22.02
CA GLY A 52 -1.11 20.82 -21.06
C GLY A 52 -0.67 20.48 -19.62
N GLY A 53 -1.67 20.25 -18.75
CA GLY A 53 -1.45 20.11 -17.31
C GLY A 53 -0.51 18.97 -16.90
N MET A 54 -0.50 17.84 -17.62
CA MET A 54 0.42 16.75 -17.30
C MET A 54 1.87 17.10 -17.68
N LYS A 55 2.08 17.81 -18.79
CA LYS A 55 3.42 18.29 -19.20
C LYS A 55 4.00 19.23 -18.15
N ASP A 56 3.24 20.25 -17.77
CA ASP A 56 3.68 21.26 -16.79
C ASP A 56 4.02 20.64 -15.43
N MET A 57 3.30 19.59 -15.06
CA MET A 57 3.50 18.87 -13.82
C MET A 57 4.74 17.99 -13.85
N PHE A 58 4.97 17.23 -14.92
CA PHE A 58 6.20 16.42 -15.05
C PHE A 58 7.45 17.29 -15.20
N SER A 59 7.37 18.45 -15.87
CA SER A 59 8.45 19.42 -15.86
C SER A 59 8.78 19.89 -14.44
N ARG A 60 7.76 20.17 -13.61
CA ARG A 60 7.96 20.53 -12.20
C ARG A 60 8.57 19.40 -11.37
N TYR A 61 8.09 18.17 -11.56
CA TYR A 61 8.65 16.99 -10.90
C TYR A 61 10.12 16.77 -11.28
N GLU A 62 10.44 16.90 -12.57
CA GLU A 62 11.81 16.80 -13.07
C GLU A 62 12.73 17.86 -12.45
N SER A 63 12.32 19.14 -12.49
CA SER A 63 13.08 20.23 -11.87
C SER A 63 13.34 19.97 -10.38
N TRP A 64 12.31 19.52 -9.65
CA TRP A 64 12.44 19.22 -8.23
C TRP A 64 13.42 18.07 -7.98
N LEU A 65 13.39 17.00 -8.78
CA LEU A 65 14.33 15.87 -8.66
C LEU A 65 15.77 16.28 -8.97
N ARG A 66 16.01 17.15 -9.96
CA ARG A 66 17.36 17.63 -10.28
C ARG A 66 18.03 18.32 -9.09
N GLU A 67 17.23 18.98 -8.27
CA GLU A 67 17.67 19.68 -7.06
C GLU A 67 17.77 18.75 -5.84
N ASN A 68 16.89 17.75 -5.73
CA ASN A 68 16.70 17.00 -4.48
C ASN A 68 17.09 15.51 -4.51
N ASP A 69 17.06 14.83 -5.66
CA ASP A 69 17.44 13.42 -5.82
C ASP A 69 17.92 13.12 -7.25
N ARG A 70 19.19 13.47 -7.53
CA ARG A 70 19.81 13.29 -8.85
C ARG A 70 19.94 11.83 -9.24
N ASP A 71 20.10 10.90 -8.30
CA ASP A 71 20.19 9.49 -8.64
C ASP A 71 18.85 9.00 -9.19
N LEU A 72 17.75 9.41 -8.55
CA LEU A 72 16.41 9.00 -8.94
C LEU A 72 16.08 9.42 -10.38
N ILE A 73 16.34 10.66 -10.78
CA ILE A 73 16.06 11.13 -12.15
C ILE A 73 16.84 10.33 -13.22
N HIS A 74 18.07 9.90 -12.93
CA HIS A 74 18.86 9.10 -13.88
C HIS A 74 18.45 7.63 -13.90
N LYS A 75 18.04 7.07 -12.76
CA LYS A 75 17.70 5.65 -12.63
C LYS A 75 16.27 5.33 -13.06
N LEU A 76 15.33 6.27 -12.90
CA LEU A 76 13.91 6.03 -13.18
C LEU A 76 13.64 5.58 -14.64
N PRO A 77 14.24 6.20 -15.68
CA PRO A 77 14.06 5.74 -17.06
C PRO A 77 14.59 4.33 -17.29
N LEU A 78 15.70 3.95 -16.65
CA LEU A 78 16.29 2.61 -16.77
C LEU A 78 15.40 1.55 -16.11
N LEU A 79 14.87 1.86 -14.93
CA LEU A 79 13.92 1.00 -14.23
C LEU A 79 12.62 0.83 -15.03
N ALA A 80 12.11 1.94 -15.61
CA ALA A 80 10.90 1.92 -16.42
C ALA A 80 11.08 1.11 -17.70
N GLN A 81 12.24 1.22 -18.36
CA GLN A 81 12.57 0.41 -19.54
C GLN A 81 12.64 -1.08 -19.19
N ALA A 82 13.35 -1.45 -18.13
CA ALA A 82 13.43 -2.84 -17.69
C ALA A 82 12.04 -3.43 -17.36
N MET A 83 11.17 -2.62 -16.74
CA MET A 83 9.78 -2.98 -16.49
C MET A 83 9.00 -3.18 -17.78
N ALA A 84 9.03 -2.20 -18.69
CA ALA A 84 8.31 -2.25 -19.95
C ALA A 84 8.70 -3.47 -20.79
N THR A 85 10.00 -3.73 -20.95
CA THR A 85 10.49 -4.90 -21.68
C THR A 85 9.94 -6.20 -21.09
N LYS A 86 9.98 -6.36 -19.76
CA LYS A 86 9.44 -7.58 -19.11
C LYS A 86 7.93 -7.68 -19.21
N LEU A 87 7.23 -6.55 -19.14
CA LEU A 87 5.78 -6.48 -19.28
C LEU A 87 5.35 -6.85 -20.70
N CYS A 88 6.06 -6.37 -21.72
CA CYS A 88 5.83 -6.64 -23.14
C CYS A 88 5.92 -8.14 -23.51
N GLU A 89 6.66 -8.94 -22.72
CA GLU A 89 6.70 -10.41 -22.85
C GLU A 89 5.39 -11.09 -22.43
N LYS A 90 4.59 -10.47 -21.54
CA LYS A 90 3.38 -11.07 -20.95
C LYS A 90 2.06 -10.43 -21.40
N ILE A 91 2.09 -9.24 -22.00
CA ILE A 91 0.89 -8.54 -22.50
C ILE A 91 0.62 -8.88 -23.98
N PRO A 92 -0.61 -8.63 -24.48
CA PRO A 92 -0.95 -8.84 -25.89
C PRO A 92 -0.04 -8.07 -26.86
N GLN A 93 -0.01 -8.53 -28.11
CA GLN A 93 0.79 -7.89 -29.17
C GLN A 93 0.03 -6.79 -29.92
N ASP A 94 -1.29 -6.94 -30.03
CA ASP A 94 -2.22 -6.08 -30.76
C ASP A 94 -2.72 -4.90 -29.92
N ILE A 95 -1.79 -4.13 -29.37
CA ILE A 95 -2.10 -2.94 -28.57
C ILE A 95 -2.34 -1.75 -29.50
N SER A 96 -3.52 -1.14 -29.40
CA SER A 96 -3.95 0.02 -30.19
C SER A 96 -3.74 1.36 -29.47
N GLU A 97 -3.66 1.35 -28.13
CA GLU A 97 -3.43 2.53 -27.30
C GLU A 97 -2.91 2.12 -25.92
N VAL A 98 -2.14 3.01 -25.31
CA VAL A 98 -1.71 2.92 -23.92
C VAL A 98 -2.18 4.18 -23.21
N LEU A 99 -2.83 4.04 -22.06
CA LEU A 99 -3.36 5.15 -21.27
C LEU A 99 -2.81 5.11 -19.84
N VAL A 100 -2.42 6.27 -19.31
CA VAL A 100 -2.13 6.42 -17.87
C VAL A 100 -3.42 6.83 -17.17
N ILE A 101 -3.91 5.96 -16.28
CA ILE A 101 -5.21 6.13 -15.59
C ILE A 101 -5.06 6.23 -14.07
N GLY A 102 -3.83 6.26 -13.57
CA GLY A 102 -3.52 6.46 -12.15
C GLY A 102 -3.98 7.81 -11.59
N LYS A 103 -3.59 8.12 -10.36
CA LYS A 103 -4.08 9.27 -9.56
C LYS A 103 -3.93 10.65 -10.23
N MET A 104 -3.06 10.76 -11.24
CA MET A 104 -2.75 12.02 -11.92
C MET A 104 -3.76 12.42 -12.99
N SER A 105 -4.62 11.50 -13.44
CA SER A 105 -5.57 11.73 -14.54
C SER A 105 -6.80 12.56 -14.14
N GLY A 106 -6.93 12.92 -12.85
CA GLY A 106 -7.91 13.89 -12.36
C GLY A 106 -9.35 13.38 -12.28
N GLY A 107 -9.83 13.19 -11.04
CA GLY A 107 -11.26 13.19 -10.70
C GLY A 107 -11.97 11.86 -10.99
N PHE A 108 -12.52 11.26 -9.94
CA PHE A 108 -13.08 9.90 -9.87
C PHE A 108 -12.00 8.82 -9.84
N HIS A 109 -11.83 8.20 -8.67
CA HIS A 109 -11.48 6.79 -8.65
C HIS A 109 -12.49 6.12 -9.58
N ASN A 110 -12.07 5.79 -10.80
CA ASN A 110 -12.93 5.05 -11.69
C ASN A 110 -12.94 3.63 -11.10
N ASP A 111 -13.94 3.36 -10.23
CA ASP A 111 -14.11 2.08 -9.52
C ASP A 111 -14.04 0.88 -10.50
N LEU A 112 -14.28 1.14 -11.78
CA LEU A 112 -14.18 0.22 -12.90
C LEU A 112 -12.80 -0.44 -13.05
N TYR A 113 -11.69 0.26 -12.75
CA TYR A 113 -10.32 -0.25 -12.96
C TYR A 113 -9.49 -0.39 -11.67
N LYS A 114 -10.12 -0.18 -10.50
CA LYS A 114 -9.56 -0.42 -9.16
C LYS A 114 -8.11 0.03 -8.96
N GLU A 115 -7.15 -0.89 -8.99
CA GLU A 115 -5.72 -0.69 -8.70
C GLU A 115 -4.84 -0.40 -9.93
N ALA A 116 -5.44 -0.23 -11.12
CA ALA A 116 -4.70 -0.03 -12.36
C ALA A 116 -4.11 1.39 -12.47
N ASP A 117 -2.86 1.44 -12.92
CA ASP A 117 -2.13 2.68 -13.18
C ASP A 117 -2.02 2.94 -14.69
N ILE A 118 -1.96 1.87 -15.49
CA ILE A 118 -1.97 1.89 -16.96
C ILE A 118 -3.13 1.03 -17.48
N LEU A 119 -3.74 1.47 -18.57
CA LEU A 119 -4.69 0.69 -19.35
C LEU A 119 -4.14 0.46 -20.76
N LEU A 120 -4.10 -0.80 -21.20
CA LEU A 120 -3.78 -1.14 -22.59
C LEU A 120 -5.10 -1.44 -23.32
N LEU A 121 -5.29 -0.82 -24.48
CA LEU A 121 -6.47 -1.03 -25.31
C LEU A 121 -6.15 -1.97 -26.48
N THR A 122 -6.76 -3.15 -26.48
CA THR A 122 -6.77 -4.11 -27.59
C THR A 122 -8.21 -4.26 -28.10
N ASP A 123 -8.62 -5.45 -28.55
CA ASP A 123 -10.02 -5.87 -28.60
C ASP A 123 -10.72 -5.82 -27.22
N LYS A 124 -9.94 -5.81 -26.13
CA LYS A 124 -10.36 -5.74 -24.74
C LYS A 124 -9.47 -4.78 -23.97
N GLU A 125 -9.93 -4.43 -22.77
CA GLU A 125 -9.17 -3.59 -21.85
C GLU A 125 -8.29 -4.46 -20.96
N VAL A 126 -6.98 -4.19 -20.94
CA VAL A 126 -6.01 -4.88 -20.11
C VAL A 126 -5.44 -3.91 -19.06
N PRO A 127 -5.98 -3.92 -17.84
CA PRO A 127 -5.52 -3.06 -16.76
C PRO A 127 -4.19 -3.56 -16.18
N ILE A 128 -3.23 -2.66 -16.00
CA ILE A 128 -1.92 -2.94 -15.40
C ILE A 128 -1.75 -2.13 -14.12
N SER A 129 -1.46 -2.79 -13.01
CA SER A 129 -1.00 -2.16 -11.77
C SER A 129 0.52 -2.16 -11.73
N LEU A 130 1.13 -1.01 -11.46
CA LEU A 130 2.56 -0.82 -11.40
C LEU A 130 3.02 -0.58 -9.96
N LYS A 131 4.09 -1.28 -9.57
CA LYS A 131 4.72 -1.08 -8.27
C LYS A 131 6.22 -0.91 -8.44
N LEU A 132 6.77 0.19 -7.93
CA LEU A 132 8.21 0.41 -7.83
C LEU A 132 8.64 0.28 -6.37
N CYS A 133 9.43 -0.75 -6.07
CA CYS A 133 9.66 -1.21 -4.71
C CYS A 133 11.14 -1.38 -4.41
N LYS A 134 11.56 -1.07 -3.19
CA LYS A 134 12.88 -1.45 -2.72
C LYS A 134 12.90 -2.97 -2.48
N LYS A 135 13.99 -3.64 -2.88
CA LYS A 135 14.20 -5.07 -2.63
C LYS A 135 13.96 -5.40 -1.15
N ASN A 136 13.24 -6.50 -0.89
CA ASN A 136 12.87 -7.00 0.43
C ASN A 136 11.99 -6.07 1.29
N ALA A 137 11.49 -4.97 0.73
CA ALA A 137 10.58 -4.09 1.44
C ALA A 137 9.14 -4.60 1.40
N PHE A 138 8.40 -4.39 2.49
CA PHE A 138 6.96 -4.51 2.50
C PHE A 138 6.33 -3.32 1.77
N VAL A 139 5.44 -3.62 0.83
CA VAL A 139 4.75 -2.66 -0.01
C VAL A 139 3.31 -2.58 0.46
N ASN A 140 2.90 -1.41 0.96
CA ASN A 140 1.51 -1.21 1.37
C ASN A 140 0.57 -1.47 0.18
N THR A 141 -0.45 -2.29 0.39
CA THR A 141 -1.45 -2.62 -0.63
C THR A 141 -2.79 -1.98 -0.32
N LYS A 142 -3.31 -2.22 0.89
CA LYS A 142 -4.57 -1.66 1.36
C LYS A 142 -4.49 -1.22 2.81
N SER A 143 -5.37 -0.30 3.15
CA SER A 143 -5.71 0.03 4.52
C SER A 143 -7.23 0.12 4.64
N GLY A 144 -7.77 -0.32 5.78
CA GLY A 144 -9.21 -0.28 6.07
C GLY A 144 -9.45 0.02 7.54
N GLY A 145 -10.63 0.54 7.87
CA GLY A 145 -11.03 0.72 9.26
C GLY A 145 -11.18 -0.62 9.96
N ALA A 146 -10.63 -0.76 11.17
CA ALA A 146 -10.64 -2.03 11.90
C ALA A 146 -12.07 -2.53 12.20
N LYS A 147 -13.02 -1.60 12.40
CA LYS A 147 -14.45 -1.88 12.63
C LYS A 147 -15.29 -2.17 11.37
N SER A 148 -14.66 -2.21 10.19
CA SER A 148 -15.36 -2.56 8.94
C SER A 148 -14.57 -3.51 8.03
N PHE A 149 -13.37 -3.92 8.44
CA PHE A 149 -12.46 -4.70 7.62
C PHE A 149 -12.98 -6.10 7.27
N ILE A 150 -13.45 -6.86 8.27
CA ILE A 150 -13.99 -8.21 8.08
C ILE A 150 -15.26 -8.12 7.25
N GLY A 151 -16.19 -7.25 7.65
CA GLY A 151 -17.46 -7.07 6.95
C GLY A 151 -17.31 -6.59 5.51
N LYS A 152 -16.21 -5.88 5.18
CA LYS A 152 -15.94 -5.41 3.81
C LYS A 152 -15.26 -6.45 2.93
N TYR A 153 -14.20 -7.09 3.43
CA TYR A 153 -13.35 -7.94 2.59
C TYR A 153 -13.76 -9.41 2.63
N PHE A 154 -14.44 -9.84 3.69
CA PHE A 154 -14.86 -11.23 3.90
C PHE A 154 -16.39 -11.38 3.86
N GLU A 155 -17.11 -10.44 3.24
CA GLU A 155 -18.58 -10.41 3.17
C GLU A 155 -19.21 -11.68 2.56
N SER A 156 -18.44 -12.45 1.77
CA SER A 156 -18.90 -13.71 1.19
C SER A 156 -19.05 -14.85 2.20
N PHE A 157 -18.58 -14.67 3.44
CA PHE A 157 -18.81 -15.61 4.53
C PHE A 157 -20.11 -15.24 5.27
N GLU A 158 -20.96 -16.23 5.54
CA GLU A 158 -22.27 -16.02 6.21
C GLU A 158 -22.15 -15.35 7.58
N ASP A 159 -21.07 -15.63 8.32
CA ASP A 159 -20.81 -15.11 9.66
C ASP A 159 -19.97 -13.82 9.68
N ALA A 160 -19.62 -13.25 8.51
CA ALA A 160 -18.73 -12.08 8.43
C ALA A 160 -19.25 -10.87 9.21
N ALA A 161 -20.57 -10.64 9.20
CA ALA A 161 -21.19 -9.54 9.95
C ALA A 161 -21.06 -9.74 11.46
N LEU A 162 -21.35 -10.95 11.96
CA LEU A 162 -21.22 -11.30 13.37
C LEU A 162 -19.75 -11.23 13.84
N LEU A 163 -18.82 -11.71 13.02
CA LEU A 163 -17.38 -11.63 13.30
C LEU A 163 -16.91 -10.17 13.32
N GLN A 164 -17.41 -9.32 12.43
CA GLN A 164 -17.10 -7.89 12.43
C GLN A 164 -17.63 -7.20 13.70
N GLU A 165 -18.85 -7.49 14.13
CA GLU A 165 -19.43 -6.97 15.36
C GLU A 165 -18.62 -7.42 16.58
N THR A 166 -18.34 -8.72 16.67
CA THR A 166 -17.50 -9.31 17.73
C THR A 166 -16.15 -8.62 17.81
N TYR A 167 -15.48 -8.44 16.68
CA TYR A 167 -14.19 -7.77 16.63
C TYR A 167 -14.26 -6.28 16.99
N SER A 168 -15.38 -5.62 16.66
CA SER A 168 -15.61 -4.22 17.03
C SER A 168 -15.77 -4.06 18.55
N ASN A 169 -16.47 -4.99 19.19
CA ASN A 169 -16.61 -5.03 20.66
C ASN A 169 -15.26 -5.28 21.35
N ILE A 170 -14.43 -6.18 20.80
CA ILE A 170 -13.06 -6.40 21.31
C ILE A 170 -12.22 -5.11 21.25
N ILE A 171 -12.37 -4.32 20.18
CA ILE A 171 -11.69 -3.02 20.06
C ILE A 171 -12.15 -2.06 21.14
N ASP A 172 -13.47 -1.97 21.38
CA ASP A 172 -14.03 -1.03 22.36
C ASP A 172 -13.65 -1.43 23.79
N ASP A 173 -13.77 -2.71 24.15
CA ASP A 173 -13.37 -3.22 25.47
C ASP A 173 -11.86 -3.05 25.71
N GLY A 174 -11.05 -3.32 24.67
CA GLY A 174 -9.61 -3.16 24.77
C GLY A 174 -9.20 -1.69 24.86
N PHE A 175 -9.90 -0.79 24.16
CA PHE A 175 -9.67 0.66 24.27
C PHE A 175 -10.02 1.17 25.66
N GLN A 176 -11.14 0.71 26.23
CA GLN A 176 -11.54 1.03 27.60
C GLN A 176 -10.45 0.66 28.60
N LYS A 177 -9.99 -0.60 28.57
CA LYS A 177 -8.94 -1.11 29.47
C LYS A 177 -7.62 -0.37 29.30
N MET A 178 -7.22 -0.11 28.05
CA MET A 178 -6.02 0.67 27.76
C MET A 178 -6.13 2.09 28.32
N GLY A 179 -7.29 2.74 28.18
CA GLY A 179 -7.54 4.07 28.73
C GLY A 179 -7.50 4.08 30.27
N GLU A 180 -8.12 3.10 30.91
CA GLU A 180 -8.07 2.90 32.37
C GLU A 180 -6.63 2.71 32.88
N GLU A 181 -5.86 1.83 32.25
CA GLU A 181 -4.45 1.60 32.62
C GLU A 181 -3.60 2.87 32.45
N LEU A 182 -3.81 3.64 31.38
CA LEU A 182 -3.06 4.88 31.15
C LEU A 182 -3.46 5.99 32.11
N TYR A 183 -4.75 6.22 32.35
CA TYR A 183 -5.21 7.25 33.30
C TYR A 183 -4.78 6.92 34.73
N ALA A 184 -4.80 5.64 35.12
CA ALA A 184 -4.35 5.20 36.44
C ALA A 184 -2.87 5.52 36.71
N LEU A 185 -2.00 5.55 35.69
CA LEU A 185 -0.60 5.98 35.85
C LEU A 185 -0.45 7.45 36.23
N HIS A 186 -1.49 8.26 35.99
CA HIS A 186 -1.54 9.69 36.28
C HIS A 186 -2.51 10.02 37.43
N ASP A 187 -2.95 9.01 38.19
CA ASP A 187 -3.95 9.17 39.26
C ASP A 187 -5.28 9.78 38.78
N LEU A 188 -5.65 9.52 37.52
CA LEU A 188 -6.90 9.98 36.89
C LEU A 188 -7.91 8.84 36.72
N GLU A 189 -9.18 9.19 36.54
CA GLU A 189 -10.27 8.23 36.25
C GLU A 189 -10.67 8.29 34.77
N PHE A 190 -10.62 7.14 34.07
CA PHE A 190 -10.98 7.06 32.66
C PHE A 190 -12.50 6.91 32.46
N CYS A 191 -13.13 7.94 31.89
CA CYS A 191 -14.59 7.98 31.68
C CYS A 191 -15.01 7.50 30.27
N GLY A 192 -14.26 6.57 29.67
CA GLY A 192 -14.57 6.00 28.35
C GLY A 192 -14.04 6.77 27.14
N ARG A 193 -13.33 7.87 27.37
CA ARG A 193 -12.64 8.65 26.34
C ARG A 193 -11.46 9.40 26.94
N PHE A 194 -10.46 9.65 26.10
CA PHE A 194 -9.43 10.64 26.42
C PHE A 194 -10.06 12.03 26.33
N ASP A 195 -9.94 12.81 27.39
CA ASP A 195 -10.56 14.13 27.54
C ASP A 195 -9.52 15.19 27.95
N SER A 196 -9.99 16.36 28.39
CA SER A 196 -9.10 17.46 28.76
C SER A 196 -8.24 17.19 30.00
N LEU A 197 -8.50 16.12 30.75
CA LEU A 197 -7.66 15.72 31.88
C LEU A 197 -6.42 14.93 31.44
N TRP A 198 -6.40 14.41 30.21
CA TRP A 198 -5.23 13.75 29.66
C TRP A 198 -4.16 14.79 29.30
N GLU A 199 -3.11 14.88 30.11
CA GLU A 199 -1.95 15.76 29.87
C GLU A 199 -0.83 15.06 29.07
N GLY A 200 -0.95 13.75 28.82
CA GLY A 200 0.02 12.98 28.04
C GLY A 200 -0.03 13.27 26.53
N PRO A 201 0.95 12.77 25.76
CA PRO A 201 0.97 12.98 24.32
C PRO A 201 -0.15 12.19 23.62
N ASP A 202 -0.50 12.63 22.42
CA ASP A 202 -1.52 11.99 21.56
C ASP A 202 -0.93 10.98 20.57
N LEU A 203 0.38 11.07 20.32
CA LEU A 203 1.08 10.28 19.32
C LEU A 203 1.79 9.10 20.00
N PRO A 204 1.64 7.86 19.48
CA PRO A 204 2.29 6.68 20.07
C PRO A 204 3.82 6.79 20.23
N GLY A 205 4.47 7.58 19.36
CA GLY A 205 5.92 7.73 19.35
C GLY A 205 6.44 8.70 20.41
N GLU A 206 5.56 9.45 21.06
CA GLU A 206 5.90 10.47 22.07
C GLU A 206 5.67 9.95 23.50
N LEU A 207 4.99 8.82 23.65
CA LEU A 207 4.76 8.16 24.94
C LEU A 207 6.09 7.69 25.57
N ASN A 208 6.13 7.69 26.90
CA ASN A 208 7.25 7.08 27.63
C ASN A 208 7.21 5.54 27.50
N ASP A 209 8.28 4.86 27.90
CA ASP A 209 8.41 3.41 27.68
C ASP A 209 7.32 2.58 28.37
N VAL A 210 6.82 3.02 29.54
CA VAL A 210 5.78 2.31 30.30
C VAL A 210 4.43 2.45 29.59
N GLU A 211 4.04 3.68 29.26
CA GLU A 211 2.79 3.98 28.53
C GLU A 211 2.75 3.31 27.15
N LYS A 212 3.91 3.32 26.47
CA LYS A 212 4.07 2.69 25.16
C LYS A 212 3.89 1.18 25.22
N GLU A 213 4.35 0.53 26.29
CA GLU A 213 4.18 -0.91 26.47
C GLU A 213 2.70 -1.28 26.67
N ILE A 214 1.94 -0.49 27.44
CA ILE A 214 0.48 -0.63 27.58
C ILE A 214 -0.19 -0.55 26.21
N LEU A 215 0.14 0.49 25.43
CA LEU A 215 -0.41 0.68 24.10
C LEU A 215 -0.05 -0.47 23.14
N HIS A 216 1.19 -0.94 23.17
CA HIS A 216 1.65 -2.05 22.34
C HIS A 216 1.01 -3.38 22.74
N LYS A 217 0.77 -3.63 24.04
CA LYS A 217 0.03 -4.80 24.52
C LYS A 217 -1.39 -4.81 23.98
N PHE A 218 -2.07 -3.67 23.99
CA PHE A 218 -3.39 -3.53 23.37
C PHE A 218 -3.35 -3.83 21.86
N TYR A 219 -2.41 -3.26 21.11
CA TYR A 219 -2.28 -3.56 19.67
C TYR A 219 -1.98 -5.03 19.38
N ARG A 220 -1.16 -5.69 20.21
CA ARG A 220 -0.89 -7.13 20.08
C ARG A 220 -2.13 -7.97 20.31
N SER A 221 -2.91 -7.64 21.34
CA SER A 221 -4.20 -8.29 21.62
C SER A 221 -5.15 -8.20 20.42
N LEU A 222 -5.32 -7.00 19.84
CA LEU A 222 -6.18 -6.85 18.67
C LEU A 222 -5.68 -7.68 17.47
N ASN A 223 -4.37 -7.70 17.21
CA ASN A 223 -3.82 -8.50 16.12
C ASN A 223 -4.00 -10.00 16.35
N TYR A 224 -3.91 -10.46 17.60
CA TYR A 224 -4.14 -11.86 17.96
C TYR A 224 -5.58 -12.30 17.67
N HIS A 225 -6.55 -11.47 18.08
CA HIS A 225 -7.96 -11.74 17.77
C HIS A 225 -8.24 -11.73 16.27
N LEU A 226 -7.69 -10.76 15.54
CA LEU A 226 -7.83 -10.72 14.08
C LEU A 226 -7.17 -11.93 13.41
N TYR A 227 -5.98 -12.34 13.86
CA TYR A 227 -5.27 -13.53 13.37
C TYR A 227 -6.15 -14.78 13.51
N ASN A 228 -6.74 -15.00 14.70
CA ASN A 228 -7.59 -16.15 14.94
C ASN A 228 -8.86 -16.13 14.07
N ILE A 229 -9.54 -14.98 13.98
CA ILE A 229 -10.72 -14.83 13.12
C ILE A 229 -10.38 -15.19 11.66
N LEU A 230 -9.29 -14.63 11.11
CA LEU A 230 -8.91 -14.92 9.73
C LEU A 230 -8.47 -16.37 9.53
N LYS A 231 -7.78 -16.96 10.52
CA LYS A 231 -7.37 -18.37 10.49
C LYS A 231 -8.57 -19.32 10.52
N ASP A 232 -9.61 -18.97 11.27
CA ASP A 232 -10.87 -19.71 11.32
C ASP A 232 -11.61 -19.61 9.99
N LEU A 233 -11.72 -18.40 9.40
CA LEU A 233 -12.32 -18.21 8.07
C LEU A 233 -11.59 -19.04 6.99
N HIS A 234 -10.26 -19.04 7.01
CA HIS A 234 -9.46 -19.88 6.11
C HIS A 234 -9.73 -21.38 6.31
N SER A 235 -9.90 -21.82 7.56
CA SER A 235 -10.16 -23.22 7.88
C SER A 235 -11.58 -23.66 7.47
N LYS A 236 -12.55 -22.74 7.47
CA LYS A 236 -13.94 -22.98 7.04
C LYS A 236 -14.05 -23.14 5.52
N ASP A 237 -13.52 -22.18 4.76
CA ASP A 237 -13.53 -22.23 3.29
C ASP A 237 -12.31 -21.53 2.71
N LYS A 238 -11.34 -22.34 2.25
CA LYS A 238 -10.09 -21.87 1.67
C LYS A 238 -10.30 -21.09 0.37
N VAL A 239 -11.26 -21.50 -0.47
CA VAL A 239 -11.47 -20.88 -1.79
C VAL A 239 -12.06 -19.50 -1.62
N THR A 240 -13.09 -19.39 -0.78
CA THR A 240 -13.70 -18.09 -0.46
C THR A 240 -12.71 -17.19 0.28
N PHE A 241 -11.91 -17.74 1.19
CA PHE A 241 -10.86 -16.99 1.89
C PHE A 241 -9.83 -16.38 0.93
N VAL A 242 -9.31 -17.17 -0.02
CA VAL A 242 -8.36 -16.68 -1.03
C VAL A 242 -8.99 -15.54 -1.84
N LYS A 243 -10.22 -15.70 -2.32
CA LYS A 243 -10.94 -14.64 -3.05
C LYS A 243 -11.07 -13.35 -2.24
N SER A 244 -11.35 -13.46 -0.94
CA SER A 244 -11.42 -12.33 0.00
C SER A 244 -10.06 -11.63 0.22
N LEU A 245 -8.94 -12.36 0.10
CA LEU A 245 -7.60 -11.77 0.20
C LEU A 245 -7.17 -11.01 -1.06
N MET A 246 -7.67 -11.37 -2.24
CA MET A 246 -7.27 -10.74 -3.50
C MET A 246 -7.42 -9.20 -3.51
N PRO A 247 -8.55 -8.60 -3.12
CA PRO A 247 -8.63 -7.15 -3.00
C PRO A 247 -7.67 -6.56 -1.95
N ILE A 248 -7.33 -7.31 -0.90
CA ILE A 248 -6.40 -6.87 0.17
C ILE A 248 -4.97 -6.77 -0.36
N ILE A 249 -4.54 -7.67 -1.23
CA ILE A 249 -3.19 -7.66 -1.84
C ILE A 249 -3.09 -6.74 -3.07
N GLY A 250 -4.17 -6.03 -3.41
CA GLY A 250 -4.24 -5.12 -4.55
C GLY A 250 -4.47 -5.84 -5.88
N GLN A 251 -5.21 -6.95 -5.84
CA GLN A 251 -5.71 -7.72 -6.98
C GLN A 251 -7.25 -7.75 -6.93
N GLY A 252 -7.88 -6.58 -6.82
CA GLY A 252 -9.32 -6.49 -6.66
C GLY A 252 -10.09 -6.92 -7.92
N ASP A 253 -9.47 -6.86 -9.08
CA ASP A 253 -10.03 -7.30 -10.37
C ASP A 253 -9.11 -8.36 -10.98
N HIS A 254 -9.68 -9.52 -11.32
CA HIS A 254 -8.98 -10.65 -11.92
C HIS A 254 -8.30 -10.33 -13.26
N ARG A 255 -8.72 -9.26 -13.94
CA ARG A 255 -8.11 -8.79 -15.18
C ARG A 255 -6.80 -8.03 -14.96
N VAL A 256 -6.54 -7.58 -13.73
CA VAL A 256 -5.37 -6.75 -13.43
C VAL A 256 -4.10 -7.59 -13.49
N ILE A 257 -3.19 -7.17 -14.37
CA ILE A 257 -1.82 -7.68 -14.36
C ILE A 257 -1.01 -6.77 -13.43
N GLN A 258 -0.32 -7.36 -12.45
CA GLN A 258 0.51 -6.59 -11.53
C GLN A 258 1.98 -6.72 -11.91
N ALA A 259 2.59 -5.59 -12.24
CA ALA A 259 3.98 -5.50 -12.63
C ALA A 259 4.78 -4.78 -11.52
N ILE A 260 5.77 -5.46 -10.96
CA ILE A 260 6.55 -5.00 -9.80
C ILE A 260 8.02 -4.87 -10.20
N CYS A 261 8.56 -3.67 -10.11
CA CYS A 261 9.95 -3.35 -10.35
C CYS A 261 10.68 -3.22 -9.01
N PHE A 262 11.71 -4.04 -8.80
CA PHE A 262 12.55 -3.99 -7.61
C PHE A 262 13.82 -3.22 -7.89
N HIS A 263 14.15 -2.32 -6.96
CA HIS A 263 15.40 -1.59 -6.93
C HIS A 263 16.15 -1.79 -5.60
N LYS A 264 17.46 -1.61 -5.58
CA LYS A 264 18.29 -1.70 -4.38
C LYS A 264 19.29 -0.56 -4.29
N ASP A 265 19.79 -0.31 -3.09
CA ASP A 265 20.94 0.56 -2.88
C ASP A 265 22.18 -0.34 -2.80
N ILE A 266 23.24 0.01 -3.52
CA ILE A 266 24.51 -0.72 -3.53
C ILE A 266 25.59 0.20 -2.95
N VAL A 267 26.36 -0.30 -1.99
CA VAL A 267 27.54 0.41 -1.47
C VAL A 267 28.79 -0.35 -1.92
N LYS A 268 29.67 0.31 -2.68
CA LYS A 268 30.96 -0.24 -3.12
C LYS A 268 32.06 0.78 -2.81
N ASN A 269 33.07 0.36 -2.05
CA ASN A 269 34.23 1.18 -1.69
C ASN A 269 33.84 2.55 -1.10
N GLY A 270 32.82 2.60 -0.25
CA GLY A 270 32.30 3.84 0.34
C GLY A 270 31.36 4.66 -0.55
N ASN A 271 31.26 4.35 -1.85
CA ASN A 271 30.33 5.01 -2.76
C ASN A 271 28.97 4.31 -2.74
N LYS A 272 27.92 5.07 -2.44
CA LYS A 272 26.53 4.59 -2.46
C LYS A 272 25.89 4.91 -3.81
N SER A 273 25.48 3.88 -4.55
CA SER A 273 24.59 4.01 -5.70
C SER A 273 23.18 3.63 -5.30
N ARG A 274 22.22 4.53 -5.52
CA ARG A 274 20.82 4.33 -5.16
C ARG A 274 20.00 3.86 -6.36
N TYR A 275 18.90 3.17 -6.08
CA TYR A 275 17.91 2.78 -7.09
C TYR A 275 18.47 1.89 -8.23
N GLU A 276 19.47 1.06 -7.94
CA GLU A 276 19.96 0.08 -8.91
C GLU A 276 18.89 -0.97 -9.19
N SER A 277 18.70 -1.30 -10.47
CA SER A 277 17.77 -2.36 -10.87
C SER A 277 18.15 -3.69 -10.23
N ASP A 278 17.16 -4.42 -9.73
CA ASP A 278 17.34 -5.76 -9.16
C ASP A 278 16.55 -6.81 -9.94
N LYS A 279 15.22 -6.70 -9.95
CA LYS A 279 14.33 -7.68 -10.57
C LYS A 279 13.04 -7.03 -11.06
N VAL A 280 12.41 -7.61 -12.07
CA VAL A 280 11.04 -7.31 -12.46
C VAL A 280 10.19 -8.57 -12.35
N LEU A 281 9.02 -8.45 -11.73
CA LEU A 281 7.99 -9.48 -11.66
C LEU A 281 6.74 -9.00 -12.37
N VAL A 282 6.06 -9.89 -13.08
CA VAL A 282 4.76 -9.64 -13.68
C VAL A 282 3.86 -10.81 -13.29
N LYS A 283 2.86 -10.56 -12.44
CA LYS A 283 1.98 -11.57 -11.88
C LYS A 283 0.53 -11.32 -12.28
N SER A 284 -0.14 -12.38 -12.71
CA SER A 284 -1.58 -12.46 -12.93
C SER A 284 -2.32 -12.84 -11.64
N PHE A 285 -3.65 -12.73 -11.65
CA PHE A 285 -4.50 -13.10 -10.53
C PHE A 285 -4.32 -14.59 -10.13
N GLU A 286 -4.22 -15.46 -11.13
CA GLU A 286 -4.10 -16.90 -10.97
C GLU A 286 -2.79 -17.30 -10.27
N GLU A 287 -1.71 -16.53 -10.47
CA GLU A 287 -0.41 -16.76 -9.82
C GLU A 287 -0.46 -16.56 -8.30
N TYR A 288 -1.45 -15.83 -7.77
CA TYR A 288 -1.65 -15.66 -6.32
C TYR A 288 -2.51 -16.75 -5.69
N CYS A 289 -3.20 -17.57 -6.49
CA CYS A 289 -4.06 -18.67 -6.03
C CYS A 289 -3.23 -19.88 -5.58
N SER A 290 -2.35 -19.65 -4.60
CA SER A 290 -1.37 -20.61 -4.09
C SER A 290 -1.73 -21.10 -2.68
N ASN A 291 -0.95 -22.05 -2.16
CA ASN A 291 -1.10 -22.54 -0.80
C ASN A 291 -0.97 -21.39 0.21
N ILE A 292 -2.05 -21.16 0.95
CA ILE A 292 -2.11 -20.21 2.06
C ILE A 292 -1.60 -20.89 3.33
N GLU A 293 -0.62 -20.27 3.96
CA GLU A 293 -0.07 -20.70 5.24
C GLU A 293 -0.06 -19.51 6.21
N PHE A 294 -0.71 -19.65 7.35
CA PHE A 294 -0.58 -18.69 8.45
C PHE A 294 0.74 -18.96 9.15
N LEU A 295 1.65 -17.97 9.15
CA LEU A 295 2.87 -18.08 9.92
C LEU A 295 2.55 -18.05 11.42
N GLU A 296 3.49 -18.51 12.23
CA GLU A 296 3.36 -18.49 13.68
C GLU A 296 3.12 -17.07 14.18
N PHE A 297 2.13 -16.90 15.06
CA PHE A 297 1.83 -15.61 15.63
C PHE A 297 2.94 -15.21 16.61
N ASN A 298 3.64 -14.13 16.29
CA ASN A 298 4.69 -13.61 17.16
C ASN A 298 4.09 -12.60 18.15
N GLU A 299 3.97 -13.02 19.41
CA GLU A 299 3.41 -12.24 20.52
C GLU A 299 4.22 -10.99 20.90
N LEU A 300 5.39 -10.77 20.28
CA LEU A 300 6.22 -9.59 20.53
C LEU A 300 6.00 -8.49 19.50
N ILE A 301 5.28 -8.75 18.41
CA ILE A 301 5.05 -7.77 17.34
C ILE A 301 3.55 -7.51 17.13
N SER A 302 3.21 -6.27 16.83
CA SER A 302 1.83 -5.87 16.52
C SER A 302 1.48 -6.12 15.05
N SER A 303 1.77 -7.31 14.54
CA SER A 303 1.43 -7.74 13.17
C SER A 303 1.51 -9.26 13.06
N PHE A 304 0.80 -9.83 12.09
CA PHE A 304 0.96 -11.24 11.72
C PHE A 304 1.11 -11.37 10.21
N GLU A 305 1.55 -12.55 9.79
CA GLU A 305 1.94 -12.81 8.42
C GLU A 305 1.22 -14.04 7.86
N ILE A 306 0.73 -13.91 6.63
CA ILE A 306 0.13 -14.97 5.84
C ILE A 306 1.03 -15.16 4.62
N LYS A 307 1.58 -16.35 4.46
CA LYS A 307 2.37 -16.74 3.31
C LYS A 307 1.44 -17.24 2.19
N MET A 308 1.68 -16.73 0.99
CA MET A 308 0.94 -17.04 -0.24
C MET A 308 1.96 -17.47 -1.30
N GLY A 309 2.28 -18.77 -1.32
CA GLY A 309 3.39 -19.28 -2.13
C GLY A 309 4.73 -18.72 -1.63
N GLU A 310 5.39 -17.90 -2.44
CA GLU A 310 6.63 -17.22 -2.06
C GLU A 310 6.39 -15.81 -1.49
N ASP A 311 5.19 -15.26 -1.68
CA ASP A 311 4.82 -13.94 -1.19
C ASP A 311 4.38 -13.98 0.27
N ILE A 312 4.51 -12.86 0.96
CA ILE A 312 4.07 -12.69 2.35
C ILE A 312 3.19 -11.45 2.46
N LEU A 313 1.94 -11.68 2.86
CA LEU A 313 1.01 -10.65 3.30
C LEU A 313 1.22 -10.41 4.80
N GLN A 314 1.67 -9.21 5.16
CA GLN A 314 1.67 -8.74 6.53
C GLN A 314 0.42 -7.93 6.82
N ILE A 315 -0.25 -8.25 7.92
CA ILE A 315 -1.43 -7.53 8.42
C ILE A 315 -1.06 -6.92 9.78
N ARG A 316 -1.23 -5.60 9.89
CA ARG A 316 -0.86 -4.83 11.08
C ARG A 316 -1.94 -3.83 11.46
N ILE A 317 -2.27 -3.79 12.75
CA ILE A 317 -3.10 -2.73 13.32
C ILE A 317 -2.26 -1.50 13.67
N LYS A 318 -2.79 -0.32 13.35
CA LYS A 318 -2.22 0.99 13.67
C LYS A 318 -3.34 1.95 14.07
N PRO A 319 -3.08 2.99 14.86
CA PRO A 319 -4.04 4.08 15.03
C PRO A 319 -4.23 4.82 13.69
N MET A 320 -5.40 5.41 13.47
CA MET A 320 -5.62 6.23 12.27
C MET A 320 -4.70 7.45 12.26
N ASN A 321 -4.81 8.28 13.31
CA ASN A 321 -4.04 9.51 13.52
C ASN A 321 -3.44 9.57 14.93
N LYS A 322 -4.29 9.45 15.95
CA LYS A 322 -3.94 9.47 17.38
C LYS A 322 -4.38 8.16 18.04
N PHE A 323 -3.70 7.74 19.12
CA PHE A 323 -4.15 6.55 19.86
C PHE A 323 -5.28 6.86 20.84
N THR A 324 -5.47 8.13 21.18
CA THR A 324 -6.49 8.66 22.11
C THR A 324 -7.92 8.60 21.56
N THR A 325 -8.09 8.02 20.37
CA THR A 325 -9.40 7.77 19.75
C THR A 325 -9.54 6.29 19.46
N ALA A 326 -10.72 5.72 19.69
CA ALA A 326 -11.07 4.32 19.38
C ALA A 326 -11.24 4.07 17.86
N SER A 327 -10.29 4.57 17.06
CA SER A 327 -10.31 4.55 15.60
C SER A 327 -8.99 3.99 15.07
N TYR A 328 -9.03 2.70 14.77
CA TYR A 328 -7.88 1.93 14.30
C TYR A 328 -8.02 1.57 12.83
N LYS A 329 -6.88 1.42 12.16
CA LYS A 329 -6.78 0.92 10.80
C LYS A 329 -6.04 -0.40 10.78
N ILE A 330 -6.52 -1.33 9.97
CA ILE A 330 -5.79 -2.50 9.55
C ILE A 330 -5.02 -2.10 8.28
N ASN A 331 -3.70 -2.22 8.34
CA ASN A 331 -2.78 -1.95 7.25
C ASN A 331 -2.24 -3.29 6.74
N CYS A 332 -2.38 -3.49 5.43
CA CYS A 332 -1.94 -4.68 4.73
C CYS A 332 -0.78 -4.30 3.82
N SER A 333 0.27 -5.12 3.84
CA SER A 333 1.45 -4.93 3.01
C SER A 333 1.98 -6.25 2.48
N MET A 334 2.48 -6.23 1.25
CA MET A 334 3.03 -7.41 0.59
C MET A 334 4.54 -7.32 0.54
N ARG A 335 5.23 -8.37 0.95
CA ARG A 335 6.61 -8.65 0.56
C ARG A 335 6.56 -9.74 -0.49
N TYR A 336 6.92 -9.40 -1.72
CA TYR A 336 6.89 -10.37 -2.80
C TYR A 336 8.09 -11.31 -2.71
N GLY A 337 7.82 -12.59 -2.89
CA GLY A 337 8.80 -13.65 -2.97
C GLY A 337 9.64 -13.58 -4.24
N GLU A 338 10.83 -14.16 -4.15
CA GLU A 338 11.77 -14.25 -5.26
C GLU A 338 11.53 -15.50 -6.10
#